data_AF-B0SRG9-F1
#
_entry.id   AF-B0SRG9-F1
#
_cell.length_a   1.000
_cell.length_b   1.000
_cell.length_c   1.000
_cell.angle_alpha   90.00
_cell.angle_beta   90.00
_cell.angle_gamma   90.00
#
_symmetry.space_group_name_H-M   'P 1'
#
loop_
_entity.id
_entity.type
_entity.pdbx_description
1 polymer ?
#
loop_
_entity_poly.entity_id
_entity_poly.type
_entity_poly.pdbx_seq_one_letter_code
_entity_poly.pdbx_strand_id
1 'polypeptide(L)'
;MKSKYYFFLMLLLLGCSEKKVESEQGSLQRFVTQIPAAQVYDSIDLTKVSLTIPWKSIVMIKKMVQNKDQISVIHFTYEGKDYYGKNSDFSERKPELFMRVNVNSRLRLREKPNKDSNVLEKIPNGYVSSVLAIDPKLVTIDSIKGYWFQIAYNGKSGWIFSGYTITTWSEHQLNWADSLSFEPEELSSNLADLQNELMDYEINEQNSINGYDLILAKRKNQTEMEECIEGQKLFIYNKKENFIYKSDRFSTSIAKLDHPFKNAILVREEHCGCCCPSSSESIIHLGKTPIKMESFLKDNSMSCSFIYGETSFRYEVTNKFTDNQENLKYVRTPDCYEFFNSTNDIDIDSEVSIVPTKISNEYFVYSKYGKTLEVEVFKNEGIPKQYKTLWETSHAELK
;
A
#
# COMPACT_ATOMS: atom_id res chain seq x y z
N MET A 1 -18.75 73.45 51.61
CA MET A 1 -18.37 74.64 50.83
C MET A 1 -17.68 74.18 49.54
N LYS A 2 -18.18 74.65 48.38
CA LYS A 2 -17.61 74.78 47.01
C LYS A 2 -16.30 74.00 46.72
N SER A 3 -16.14 73.22 45.64
CA SER A 3 -16.12 73.65 44.22
C SER A 3 -15.98 72.43 43.29
N LYS A 4 -16.94 72.16 42.40
CA LYS A 4 -16.84 72.20 40.91
C LYS A 4 -15.47 71.92 40.28
N TYR A 5 -15.38 70.87 39.45
CA TYR A 5 -14.94 70.94 38.04
C TYR A 5 -15.61 69.83 37.21
N TYR A 6 -16.14 70.24 36.05
CA TYR A 6 -16.81 69.46 35.01
C TYR A 6 -15.79 68.71 34.13
N PHE A 7 -16.15 67.55 33.56
CA PHE A 7 -16.01 67.38 32.10
C PHE A 7 -16.99 66.32 31.55
N PHE A 8 -17.57 66.71 30.43
CA PHE A 8 -18.64 66.12 29.62
C PHE A 8 -18.02 65.22 28.55
N LEU A 9 -18.57 64.05 28.19
CA LEU A 9 -18.74 63.67 26.76
C LEU A 9 -19.58 62.40 26.51
N MET A 10 -20.72 62.64 25.88
CA MET A 10 -21.44 61.92 24.81
C MET A 10 -21.39 60.38 24.67
N LEU A 11 -22.59 59.81 24.83
CA LEU A 11 -23.17 58.79 23.94
C LEU A 11 -23.17 59.28 22.47
N LEU A 12 -22.69 58.42 21.56
CA LEU A 12 -23.07 58.44 20.15
C LEU A 12 -23.26 57.00 19.67
N LEU A 13 -24.54 56.62 19.57
CA LEU A 13 -25.02 55.46 18.83
C LEU A 13 -24.94 55.79 17.34
N LEU A 14 -24.12 55.06 16.58
CA LEU A 14 -24.22 54.99 15.13
C LEU A 14 -24.24 53.53 14.71
N GLY A 15 -25.38 53.13 14.15
CA GLY A 15 -25.61 51.80 13.61
C GLY A 15 -24.65 51.50 12.47
N CYS A 16 -23.98 50.35 12.56
CA CYS A 16 -23.27 49.78 11.44
C CYS A 16 -24.31 49.11 10.51
N SER A 17 -24.54 49.76 9.38
CA SER A 17 -25.12 49.18 8.17
C SER A 17 -24.23 48.03 7.70
N GLU A 18 -24.75 46.81 7.66
CA GLU A 18 -24.12 45.66 6.99
C GLU A 18 -24.08 45.92 5.48
N LYS A 19 -23.02 46.57 5.01
CA LYS A 19 -22.59 46.44 3.63
C LYS A 19 -21.93 45.08 3.48
N LYS A 20 -22.54 44.20 2.68
CA LYS A 20 -21.87 43.04 2.07
C LYS A 20 -20.54 43.49 1.49
N VAL A 21 -19.44 43.12 2.14
CA VAL A 21 -18.10 43.27 1.60
C VAL A 21 -17.96 42.19 0.53
N GLU A 22 -18.17 42.56 -0.73
CA GLU A 22 -17.58 41.80 -1.84
C GLU A 22 -16.07 41.93 -1.70
N SER A 23 -15.44 40.91 -1.12
CA SER A 23 -13.99 40.78 -1.14
C SER A 23 -13.57 40.61 -2.59
N GLU A 24 -12.82 41.58 -3.13
CA GLU A 24 -12.05 41.42 -4.37
C GLU A 24 -10.98 40.35 -4.14
N GLN A 25 -11.40 39.10 -4.24
CA GLN A 25 -10.51 37.95 -4.20
C GLN A 25 -9.89 37.84 -5.59
N GLY A 26 -8.62 38.23 -5.72
CA GLY A 26 -7.86 38.13 -6.97
C GLY A 26 -8.00 36.74 -7.58
N SER A 27 -7.95 36.67 -8.92
CA SER A 27 -8.25 35.46 -9.69
C SER A 27 -7.45 34.25 -9.18
N LEU A 28 -8.12 33.31 -8.54
CA LEU A 28 -7.51 32.13 -7.94
C LEU A 28 -7.30 31.07 -9.04
N GLN A 29 -6.09 30.54 -9.17
CA GLN A 29 -5.83 29.41 -10.09
C GLN A 29 -6.22 28.09 -9.43
N ARG A 30 -6.85 27.19 -10.20
CA ARG A 30 -7.12 25.81 -9.76
C ARG A 30 -6.85 24.79 -10.86
N PHE A 31 -6.51 23.58 -10.45
CA PHE A 31 -6.28 22.42 -11.29
C PHE A 31 -7.53 21.56 -11.38
N VAL A 32 -7.83 21.04 -12.58
CA VAL A 32 -8.82 19.97 -12.76
C VAL A 32 -8.33 18.67 -12.11
N THR A 33 -9.09 18.15 -11.15
CA THR A 33 -8.79 16.90 -10.44
C THR A 33 -9.55 15.69 -10.99
N GLN A 34 -10.69 15.91 -11.66
CA GLN A 34 -11.50 14.83 -12.22
C GLN A 34 -10.76 14.06 -13.32
N ILE A 35 -10.75 12.72 -13.21
CA ILE A 35 -10.19 11.81 -14.21
C ILE A 35 -11.33 11.27 -15.10
N PRO A 36 -11.12 11.20 -16.44
CA PRO A 36 -9.95 11.71 -17.17
C PRO A 36 -10.04 13.24 -17.43
N ALA A 37 -11.21 13.84 -17.22
CA ALA A 37 -11.50 15.24 -17.49
C ALA A 37 -12.72 15.71 -16.68
N ALA A 38 -12.78 17.00 -16.35
CA ALA A 38 -13.97 17.62 -15.75
C ALA A 38 -14.99 18.01 -16.82
N GLN A 39 -16.27 17.74 -16.56
CA GLN A 39 -17.37 18.27 -17.37
C GLN A 39 -17.65 19.71 -16.95
N VAL A 40 -17.79 20.60 -17.94
CA VAL A 40 -18.03 22.03 -17.67
C VAL A 40 -19.19 22.54 -18.50
N TYR A 41 -19.82 23.60 -18.03
CA TYR A 41 -21.17 24.00 -18.44
C TYR A 41 -21.22 25.49 -18.77
N ASP A 42 -22.07 25.90 -19.70
CA ASP A 42 -22.30 27.32 -20.03
C ASP A 42 -23.20 28.02 -18.99
N SER A 43 -23.82 27.28 -18.06
CA SER A 43 -24.70 27.84 -17.02
C SER A 43 -24.47 27.23 -15.64
N ILE A 44 -24.80 28.03 -14.61
CA ILE A 44 -24.71 27.65 -13.19
C ILE A 44 -25.62 26.46 -12.82
N ASP A 45 -26.66 26.19 -13.61
CA ASP A 45 -27.61 25.10 -13.36
C ASP A 45 -27.05 23.72 -13.76
N LEU A 46 -25.87 23.66 -14.41
CA LEU A 46 -25.16 22.43 -14.79
C LEU A 46 -25.98 21.44 -15.66
N THR A 47 -26.92 21.95 -16.46
CA THR A 47 -27.89 21.11 -17.18
C THR A 47 -27.36 20.51 -18.47
N LYS A 48 -26.41 21.18 -19.15
CA LYS A 48 -25.85 20.73 -20.42
C LYS A 48 -24.34 20.90 -20.43
N VAL A 49 -23.63 19.79 -20.57
CA VAL A 49 -22.17 19.77 -20.71
C VAL A 49 -21.80 20.50 -22.00
N SER A 50 -20.94 21.50 -21.87
CA SER A 50 -20.45 22.33 -22.97
C SER A 50 -19.15 21.79 -23.55
N LEU A 51 -18.22 21.37 -22.67
CA LEU A 51 -16.99 20.68 -23.04
C LEU A 51 -16.44 19.88 -21.85
N THR A 52 -15.38 19.14 -22.09
CA THR A 52 -14.58 18.49 -21.04
C THR A 52 -13.20 19.11 -20.97
N ILE A 53 -12.76 19.50 -19.78
CA ILE A 53 -11.41 20.03 -19.56
C ILE A 53 -10.51 18.89 -19.04
N PRO A 54 -9.38 18.58 -19.71
CA PRO A 54 -8.51 17.48 -19.30
C PRO A 54 -7.99 17.60 -17.86
N TRP A 55 -7.77 16.45 -17.22
CA TRP A 55 -7.08 16.37 -15.93
C TRP A 55 -5.76 17.15 -15.92
N LYS A 56 -5.43 17.77 -14.78
CA LYS A 56 -4.29 18.70 -14.57
C LYS A 56 -4.34 20.04 -15.31
N SER A 57 -5.37 20.31 -16.13
CA SER A 57 -5.53 21.63 -16.74
C SER A 57 -5.75 22.71 -15.67
N ILE A 58 -5.28 23.91 -15.93
CA ILE A 58 -5.42 25.06 -15.02
C ILE A 58 -6.59 25.93 -15.50
N VAL A 59 -7.44 26.34 -14.56
CA VAL A 59 -8.53 27.30 -14.79
C VAL A 59 -8.38 28.52 -13.89
N MET A 60 -8.88 29.66 -14.35
CA MET A 60 -8.88 30.92 -13.59
C MET A 60 -10.24 31.10 -12.92
N ILE A 61 -10.33 30.92 -11.61
CA ILE A 61 -11.57 31.09 -10.86
C ILE A 61 -11.92 32.58 -10.77
N LYS A 62 -13.16 32.90 -11.17
CA LYS A 62 -13.76 34.22 -11.00
C LYS A 62 -14.54 34.33 -9.70
N LYS A 63 -15.34 33.31 -9.37
CA LYS A 63 -16.09 33.24 -8.10
C LYS A 63 -16.58 31.84 -7.79
N MET A 64 -16.88 31.60 -6.53
CA MET A 64 -17.62 30.44 -6.05
C MET A 64 -19.07 30.85 -5.77
N VAL A 65 -20.02 30.01 -6.16
CA VAL A 65 -21.46 30.24 -6.03
C VAL A 65 -22.15 28.93 -5.67
N GLN A 66 -23.36 29.00 -5.12
CA GLN A 66 -24.23 27.82 -4.99
C GLN A 66 -25.33 27.90 -6.05
N ASN A 67 -25.64 26.76 -6.67
CA ASN A 67 -26.80 26.66 -7.57
C ASN A 67 -28.11 26.48 -6.76
N LYS A 68 -29.23 26.34 -7.46
CA LYS A 68 -30.56 26.15 -6.83
C LYS A 68 -30.65 24.87 -6.00
N ASP A 69 -29.83 23.86 -6.31
CA ASP A 69 -29.74 22.58 -5.62
C ASP A 69 -28.67 22.59 -4.51
N GLN A 70 -28.19 23.77 -4.10
CA GLN A 70 -27.15 23.96 -3.07
C GLN A 70 -25.79 23.33 -3.42
N ILE A 71 -25.56 22.95 -4.68
CA ILE A 71 -24.28 22.43 -5.15
C ILE A 71 -23.28 23.59 -5.21
N SER A 72 -22.08 23.38 -4.65
CA SER A 72 -20.97 24.33 -4.77
C SER A 72 -20.43 24.32 -6.20
N VAL A 73 -20.56 25.46 -6.89
CA VAL A 73 -20.17 25.67 -8.28
C VAL A 73 -19.11 26.76 -8.34
N ILE A 74 -18.11 26.54 -9.19
CA ILE A 74 -17.15 27.58 -9.57
C ILE A 74 -17.56 28.21 -10.89
N HIS A 75 -17.45 29.53 -10.99
CA HIS A 75 -17.44 30.27 -12.24
C HIS A 75 -15.99 30.61 -12.57
N PHE A 76 -15.52 30.23 -13.75
CA PHE A 76 -14.11 30.33 -14.12
C PHE A 76 -13.93 30.61 -15.61
N THR A 77 -12.73 31.04 -15.99
CA THR A 77 -12.33 31.22 -17.38
C THR A 77 -11.36 30.12 -17.80
N TYR A 78 -11.59 29.55 -18.98
CA TYR A 78 -10.72 28.57 -19.64
C TYR A 78 -10.64 28.91 -21.13
N GLU A 79 -9.42 28.99 -21.68
CA GLU A 79 -9.16 29.38 -23.07
C GLU A 79 -9.87 30.69 -23.51
N GLY A 80 -10.01 31.64 -22.58
CA GLY A 80 -10.63 32.94 -22.84
C GLY A 80 -12.17 32.96 -22.82
N LYS A 81 -12.83 31.83 -22.54
CA LYS A 81 -14.29 31.75 -22.37
C LYS A 81 -14.67 31.39 -20.94
N ASP A 82 -15.83 31.89 -20.49
CA ASP A 82 -16.38 31.63 -19.17
C ASP A 82 -17.23 30.36 -19.12
N TYR A 83 -17.07 29.61 -18.03
CA TYR A 83 -17.76 28.35 -17.78
C TYR A 83 -18.09 28.19 -16.29
N TYR A 84 -18.95 27.21 -16.02
CA TYR A 84 -19.31 26.74 -14.71
C TYR A 84 -18.91 25.27 -14.53
N GLY A 85 -18.54 24.88 -13.31
CA GLY A 85 -18.15 23.51 -12.99
C GLY A 85 -18.34 23.22 -11.51
N LYS A 86 -18.49 21.95 -11.14
CA LYS A 86 -18.63 21.55 -9.73
C LYS A 86 -17.32 21.85 -9.00
N ASN A 87 -17.40 22.50 -7.85
CA ASN A 87 -16.21 22.87 -7.07
C ASN A 87 -15.34 21.65 -6.69
N SER A 88 -15.97 20.48 -6.51
CA SER A 88 -15.29 19.20 -6.21
C SER A 88 -14.30 18.73 -7.28
N ASP A 89 -14.48 19.19 -8.51
CA ASP A 89 -13.70 18.71 -9.67
C ASP A 89 -12.39 19.52 -9.84
N PHE A 90 -12.12 20.44 -8.90
CA PHE A 90 -11.00 21.36 -8.94
C PHE A 90 -10.29 21.46 -7.59
N SER A 91 -8.98 21.67 -7.62
CA SER A 91 -8.15 21.83 -6.42
C SER A 91 -7.11 22.91 -6.61
N GLU A 92 -6.72 23.56 -5.52
CA GLU A 92 -5.57 24.48 -5.48
C GLU A 92 -4.24 23.73 -5.61
N ARG A 93 -4.22 22.46 -5.20
CA ARG A 93 -3.05 21.59 -5.33
C ARG A 93 -3.10 20.85 -6.66
N LYS A 94 -1.95 20.80 -7.33
CA LYS A 94 -1.78 19.99 -8.55
C LYS A 94 -2.07 18.53 -8.21
N PRO A 95 -3.02 17.87 -8.88
CA PRO A 95 -3.32 16.47 -8.60
C PRO A 95 -2.16 15.59 -9.08
N GLU A 96 -1.90 14.51 -8.34
CA GLU A 96 -0.87 13.52 -8.67
C GLU A 96 -1.51 12.16 -8.80
N LEU A 97 -1.19 11.45 -9.89
CA LEU A 97 -1.60 10.07 -10.10
C LEU A 97 -0.34 9.30 -10.44
N PHE A 98 -0.14 8.18 -9.77
CA PHE A 98 0.95 7.26 -10.00
C PHE A 98 0.42 5.98 -10.61
N MET A 99 1.25 5.32 -11.38
CA MET A 99 0.95 4.04 -11.98
C MET A 99 2.08 3.04 -11.77
N ARG A 100 1.73 1.76 -11.70
CA ARG A 100 2.64 0.62 -11.77
C ARG A 100 2.25 -0.26 -12.94
N VAL A 101 3.22 -0.67 -13.76
CA VAL A 101 2.99 -1.65 -14.83
C VAL A 101 2.61 -3.00 -14.21
N ASN A 102 1.52 -3.61 -14.69
CA ASN A 102 0.97 -4.87 -14.20
C ASN A 102 0.65 -5.82 -15.37
N VAL A 103 1.70 -6.42 -15.95
CA VAL A 103 1.62 -7.41 -17.03
C VAL A 103 2.73 -8.45 -16.91
N ASN A 104 2.47 -9.69 -17.31
CA ASN A 104 3.48 -10.78 -17.33
C ASN A 104 4.57 -10.58 -18.42
N SER A 105 4.51 -9.50 -19.19
CA SER A 105 5.43 -9.20 -20.28
C SER A 105 5.90 -7.75 -20.19
N ARG A 106 6.45 -7.20 -21.27
CA ARG A 106 6.84 -5.78 -21.30
C ARG A 106 5.75 -4.92 -21.92
N LEU A 107 5.30 -3.90 -21.19
CA LEU A 107 4.32 -2.93 -21.66
C LEU A 107 4.92 -2.01 -22.72
N ARG A 108 4.21 -1.79 -23.82
CA ARG A 108 4.69 -0.96 -24.93
C ARG A 108 4.44 0.52 -24.63
N LEU A 109 5.50 1.31 -24.53
CA LEU A 109 5.44 2.77 -24.56
C LEU A 109 5.27 3.22 -26.00
N ARG A 110 4.23 4.01 -26.29
CA ARG A 110 3.87 4.41 -27.64
C ARG A 110 4.01 5.89 -27.88
N GLU A 111 4.18 6.27 -29.13
CA GLU A 111 4.32 7.67 -29.51
C GLU A 111 3.00 8.46 -29.37
N LYS A 112 1.86 7.81 -29.63
CA LYS A 112 0.52 8.42 -29.59
C LYS A 112 -0.45 7.54 -28.78
N PRO A 113 -1.55 8.08 -28.26
CA PRO A 113 -2.54 7.33 -27.48
C PRO A 113 -3.42 6.43 -28.36
N ASN A 114 -2.81 5.50 -29.10
CA ASN A 114 -3.51 4.50 -29.90
C ASN A 114 -2.62 3.27 -30.14
N LYS A 115 -3.27 2.13 -30.41
CA LYS A 115 -2.63 0.81 -30.54
C LYS A 115 -1.73 0.67 -31.79
N ASP A 116 -1.94 1.51 -32.79
CA ASP A 116 -1.29 1.39 -34.11
C ASP A 116 -0.05 2.30 -34.22
N SER A 117 0.17 3.18 -33.23
CA SER A 117 1.32 4.07 -33.20
C SER A 117 2.63 3.36 -32.88
N ASN A 118 3.74 3.98 -33.27
CA ASN A 118 5.09 3.46 -33.07
C ASN A 118 5.35 3.13 -31.59
N VAL A 119 6.00 1.99 -31.37
CA VAL A 119 6.49 1.61 -30.05
C VAL A 119 7.84 2.27 -29.83
N LEU A 120 7.88 3.22 -28.90
CA LEU A 120 9.10 3.95 -28.52
C LEU A 120 10.03 3.11 -27.65
N GLU A 121 9.44 2.29 -26.77
CA GLU A 121 10.17 1.47 -25.79
C GLU A 121 9.28 0.33 -25.23
N LYS A 122 9.90 -0.63 -24.54
CA LYS A 122 9.21 -1.70 -23.81
C LYS A 122 9.53 -1.61 -22.32
N ILE A 123 8.54 -1.30 -21.50
CA ILE A 123 8.64 -1.09 -20.05
C ILE A 123 8.48 -2.44 -19.32
N PRO A 124 9.37 -2.79 -18.38
CA PRO A 124 9.22 -4.02 -17.59
C PRO A 124 8.01 -3.97 -16.64
N ASN A 125 7.54 -5.15 -16.22
CA ASN A 125 6.55 -5.27 -15.15
C ASN A 125 7.05 -4.61 -13.86
N GLY A 126 6.13 -4.07 -13.06
CA GLY A 126 6.46 -3.44 -11.77
C GLY A 126 7.07 -2.03 -11.87
N TYR A 127 7.36 -1.52 -13.08
CA TYR A 127 7.84 -0.15 -13.23
C TYR A 127 6.80 0.86 -12.70
N VAL A 128 7.24 1.74 -11.80
CA VAL A 128 6.44 2.82 -11.20
C VAL A 128 6.79 4.16 -11.85
N SER A 129 5.77 4.96 -12.16
CA SER A 129 5.94 6.35 -12.63
C SER A 129 4.72 7.19 -12.28
N SER A 130 4.92 8.50 -12.21
CA SER A 130 3.81 9.45 -12.27
C SER A 130 3.15 9.47 -13.66
N VAL A 131 1.84 9.70 -13.68
CA VAL A 131 1.05 9.95 -14.88
C VAL A 131 1.10 11.44 -15.19
N LEU A 132 1.55 11.78 -16.38
CA LEU A 132 1.76 13.16 -16.84
C LEU A 132 0.48 13.75 -17.44
N ALA A 133 -0.23 12.96 -18.25
CA ALA A 133 -1.47 13.34 -18.90
C ALA A 133 -2.35 12.10 -19.14
N ILE A 134 -3.65 12.33 -19.36
CA ILE A 134 -4.63 11.28 -19.64
C ILE A 134 -5.38 11.67 -20.92
N ASP A 135 -5.41 10.77 -21.90
CA ASP A 135 -6.29 10.95 -23.05
C ASP A 135 -7.74 10.71 -22.59
N PRO A 136 -8.66 11.67 -22.81
CA PRO A 136 -10.01 11.59 -22.27
C PRO A 136 -10.88 10.52 -22.93
N LYS A 137 -10.42 9.92 -24.03
CA LYS A 137 -11.17 8.88 -24.72
C LYS A 137 -11.00 7.54 -24.01
N LEU A 138 -12.09 7.03 -23.46
CA LEU A 138 -12.16 5.65 -23.02
C LEU A 138 -12.08 4.72 -24.25
N VAL A 139 -11.18 3.76 -24.21
CA VAL A 139 -11.01 2.77 -25.28
C VAL A 139 -11.02 1.36 -24.71
N THR A 140 -11.20 0.37 -25.60
CA THR A 140 -11.12 -1.04 -25.26
C THR A 140 -10.00 -1.70 -26.07
N ILE A 141 -9.07 -2.34 -25.39
CA ILE A 141 -7.94 -3.09 -25.98
C ILE A 141 -7.93 -4.45 -25.29
N ASP A 142 -7.91 -5.52 -26.08
CA ASP A 142 -7.92 -6.90 -25.58
C ASP A 142 -9.04 -7.16 -24.53
N SER A 143 -10.23 -6.66 -24.82
CA SER A 143 -11.42 -6.72 -23.93
C SER A 143 -11.30 -5.96 -22.60
N ILE A 144 -10.21 -5.23 -22.37
CA ILE A 144 -9.99 -4.38 -21.19
C ILE A 144 -10.36 -2.95 -21.55
N LYS A 145 -11.18 -2.29 -20.72
CA LYS A 145 -11.49 -0.87 -20.85
C LYS A 145 -10.45 -0.04 -20.11
N GLY A 146 -10.03 1.07 -20.69
CA GLY A 146 -9.07 1.97 -20.07
C GLY A 146 -8.83 3.24 -20.88
N TYR A 147 -7.93 4.06 -20.37
CA TYR A 147 -7.48 5.30 -20.98
C TYR A 147 -6.03 5.16 -21.44
N TRP A 148 -5.56 6.13 -22.21
CA TRP A 148 -4.13 6.26 -22.46
C TRP A 148 -3.52 7.21 -21.44
N PHE A 149 -2.46 6.77 -20.78
CA PHE A 149 -1.67 7.58 -19.87
C PHE A 149 -0.35 7.96 -20.53
N GLN A 150 -0.05 9.26 -20.50
CA GLN A 150 1.27 9.72 -20.85
C GLN A 150 2.19 9.59 -19.63
N ILE A 151 3.37 9.03 -19.81
CA ILE A 151 4.40 8.88 -18.78
C ILE A 151 5.78 9.27 -19.33
N ALA A 152 6.78 9.31 -18.46
CA ALA A 152 8.18 9.36 -18.85
C ALA A 152 8.87 8.03 -18.51
N TYR A 153 9.67 7.50 -19.43
CA TYR A 153 10.48 6.30 -19.21
C TYR A 153 11.78 6.41 -20.00
N ASN A 154 12.93 6.20 -19.34
CA ASN A 154 14.27 6.30 -19.93
C ASN A 154 14.48 7.59 -20.75
N GLY A 155 14.03 8.73 -20.23
CA GLY A 155 14.15 10.04 -20.88
C GLY A 155 13.20 10.27 -22.07
N LYS A 156 12.35 9.30 -22.42
CA LYS A 156 11.32 9.44 -23.46
C LYS A 156 9.96 9.68 -22.80
N SER A 157 9.16 10.59 -23.37
CA SER A 157 7.74 10.69 -23.02
C SER A 157 6.88 9.97 -24.06
N GLY A 158 5.90 9.20 -23.59
CA GLY A 158 5.01 8.44 -24.47
C GLY A 158 3.78 7.93 -23.73
N TRP A 159 2.94 7.21 -24.46
CA TRP A 159 1.62 6.77 -24.04
C TRP A 159 1.59 5.27 -23.77
N ILE A 160 0.99 4.89 -22.65
CA ILE A 160 0.69 3.50 -22.29
C ILE A 160 -0.82 3.33 -22.09
N PHE A 161 -1.31 2.11 -22.23
CA PHE A 161 -2.70 1.81 -21.98
C PHE A 161 -2.92 1.46 -20.50
N SER A 162 -3.81 2.19 -19.83
CA SER A 162 -4.03 2.09 -18.38
C SER A 162 -4.56 0.73 -17.93
N GLY A 163 -5.22 -0.02 -18.83
CA GLY A 163 -5.71 -1.37 -18.54
C GLY A 163 -4.62 -2.38 -18.19
N TYR A 164 -3.36 -2.03 -18.43
CA TYR A 164 -2.17 -2.82 -18.08
C TYR A 164 -1.40 -2.22 -16.89
N THR A 165 -2.06 -1.39 -16.08
CA THR A 165 -1.46 -0.70 -14.95
C THR A 165 -2.35 -0.72 -13.72
N ILE A 166 -1.75 -0.58 -12.55
CA ILE A 166 -2.43 -0.26 -11.28
C ILE A 166 -2.16 1.23 -11.00
N THR A 167 -3.15 1.97 -10.49
CA THR A 167 -2.99 3.40 -10.19
C THR A 167 -3.38 3.77 -8.77
N THR A 168 -2.74 4.82 -8.24
CA THR A 168 -3.07 5.41 -6.94
C THR A 168 -2.65 6.87 -6.88
N TRP A 169 -3.17 7.61 -5.90
CA TRP A 169 -2.80 8.98 -5.58
C TRP A 169 -1.53 9.07 -4.71
N SER A 170 -0.97 7.93 -4.27
CA SER A 170 0.24 7.86 -3.43
C SER A 170 1.26 6.86 -3.98
N GLU A 171 2.43 7.34 -4.42
CA GLU A 171 3.51 6.48 -4.93
C GLU A 171 3.88 5.35 -3.96
N HIS A 172 3.90 5.64 -2.64
CA HIS A 172 4.24 4.66 -1.61
C HIS A 172 3.33 3.43 -1.63
N GLN A 173 2.04 3.61 -1.97
CA GLN A 173 1.07 2.51 -2.03
C GLN A 173 1.30 1.57 -3.23
N LEU A 174 1.97 2.01 -4.30
CA LEU A 174 2.32 1.12 -5.42
C LEU A 174 3.44 0.13 -5.04
N ASN A 175 4.25 0.52 -4.06
CA ASN A 175 5.29 -0.35 -3.50
C ASN A 175 4.70 -1.37 -2.53
N TRP A 176 3.51 -1.14 -1.96
CA TRP A 176 2.87 -2.13 -1.10
C TRP A 176 2.42 -3.40 -1.83
N ALA A 177 2.19 -3.36 -3.14
CA ALA A 177 1.99 -4.60 -3.92
C ALA A 177 3.30 -5.43 -4.07
N ASP A 178 4.46 -4.84 -3.77
CA ASP A 178 5.73 -5.53 -3.56
C ASP A 178 6.03 -5.83 -2.07
N SER A 179 5.09 -5.57 -1.14
CA SER A 179 5.32 -5.67 0.31
C SER A 179 5.48 -7.08 0.85
N LEU A 180 5.41 -8.11 -0.01
CA LEU A 180 5.87 -9.44 0.36
C LEU A 180 7.38 -9.37 0.60
N SER A 181 7.74 -9.20 1.87
CA SER A 181 9.13 -9.25 2.31
C SER A 181 9.62 -10.69 2.19
N PHE A 182 10.41 -10.95 1.15
CA PHE A 182 11.16 -12.19 0.97
C PHE A 182 12.61 -12.05 1.43
N GLU A 183 13.00 -10.84 1.83
CA GLU A 183 14.35 -10.56 2.32
C GLU A 183 14.52 -11.07 3.75
N PRO A 184 15.70 -11.64 4.07
CA PRO A 184 16.02 -12.02 5.44
C PRO A 184 16.15 -10.80 6.34
N GLU A 185 15.60 -10.91 7.54
CA GLU A 185 15.68 -9.89 8.59
C GLU A 185 16.62 -10.36 9.70
N GLU A 186 17.66 -9.59 10.00
CA GLU A 186 18.46 -9.81 11.20
C GLU A 186 17.66 -9.34 12.43
N LEU A 187 17.59 -10.19 13.46
CA LEU A 187 16.89 -9.82 14.68
C LEU A 187 17.62 -8.72 15.45
N SER A 188 16.87 -7.80 16.05
CA SER A 188 17.41 -6.75 16.89
C SER A 188 18.18 -7.34 18.08
N SER A 189 19.38 -6.83 18.34
CA SER A 189 20.24 -7.28 19.44
C SER A 189 20.85 -6.11 20.21
N ASN A 190 20.71 -6.15 21.54
CA ASN A 190 21.45 -5.32 22.48
C ASN A 190 21.41 -6.00 23.86
N LEU A 191 22.53 -6.56 24.30
CA LEU A 191 22.58 -7.40 25.50
C LEU A 191 22.11 -6.68 26.77
N ALA A 192 22.63 -5.48 27.03
CA ALA A 192 22.33 -4.76 28.25
C ALA A 192 20.88 -4.26 28.28
N ASP A 193 20.39 -3.76 27.15
CA ASP A 193 19.03 -3.22 27.07
C ASP A 193 17.99 -4.33 27.11
N LEU A 194 18.24 -5.46 26.42
CA LEU A 194 17.28 -6.57 26.35
C LEU A 194 17.27 -7.42 27.63
N GLN A 195 18.39 -7.54 28.36
CA GLN A 195 18.38 -8.19 29.68
C GLN A 195 17.57 -7.39 30.70
N ASN A 196 17.71 -6.06 30.70
CA ASN A 196 16.90 -5.19 31.53
C ASN A 196 15.44 -5.22 31.10
N GLU A 197 15.16 -5.19 29.79
CA GLU A 197 13.79 -5.30 29.26
C GLU A 197 13.13 -6.61 29.73
N LEU A 198 13.82 -7.76 29.67
CA LEU A 198 13.25 -9.05 30.08
C LEU A 198 12.80 -9.07 31.56
N MET A 199 13.35 -8.22 32.43
CA MET A 199 12.91 -8.10 33.83
C MET A 199 11.48 -7.55 33.95
N ASP A 200 11.03 -6.76 32.98
CA ASP A 200 9.67 -6.24 32.89
C ASP A 200 8.69 -7.25 32.27
N TYR A 201 9.17 -8.43 31.89
CA TYR A 201 8.38 -9.51 31.32
C TYR A 201 8.23 -10.67 32.31
N GLU A 202 7.11 -11.38 32.19
CA GLU A 202 6.81 -12.67 32.80
C GLU A 202 7.09 -13.77 31.76
N ILE A 203 7.89 -14.76 32.14
CA ILE A 203 8.26 -15.86 31.26
C ILE A 203 7.10 -16.87 31.20
N ASN A 204 6.59 -17.12 30.01
CA ASN A 204 5.52 -18.09 29.77
C ASN A 204 6.09 -19.44 29.33
N GLU A 205 7.08 -19.43 28.45
CA GLU A 205 7.69 -20.62 27.88
C GLU A 205 9.21 -20.43 27.76
N GLN A 206 9.97 -21.48 28.07
CA GLN A 206 11.42 -21.49 27.88
C GLN A 206 11.88 -22.84 27.35
N ASN A 207 12.56 -22.82 26.20
CA ASN A 207 13.15 -24.00 25.57
C ASN A 207 14.63 -23.79 25.28
N SER A 208 15.39 -24.87 25.14
CA SER A 208 16.79 -24.79 24.71
C SER A 208 17.03 -25.64 23.46
N ILE A 209 17.75 -25.07 22.48
CA ILE A 209 18.12 -25.77 21.25
C ILE A 209 19.52 -25.33 20.80
N ASN A 210 20.41 -26.27 20.51
CA ASN A 210 21.73 -26.01 19.90
C ASN A 210 22.54 -24.84 20.52
N GLY A 211 22.46 -24.64 21.83
CA GLY A 211 23.18 -23.57 22.55
C GLY A 211 22.41 -22.24 22.66
N TYR A 212 21.16 -22.20 22.21
CA TYR A 212 20.24 -21.08 22.38
C TYR A 212 19.21 -21.38 23.46
N ASP A 213 18.85 -20.38 24.26
CA ASP A 213 17.61 -20.36 25.03
C ASP A 213 16.58 -19.52 24.30
N LEU A 214 15.41 -20.10 24.07
CA LEU A 214 14.26 -19.46 23.46
C LEU A 214 13.28 -19.15 24.58
N ILE A 215 13.01 -17.88 24.83
CA ILE A 215 12.20 -17.41 25.94
C ILE A 215 11.01 -16.65 25.35
N LEU A 216 9.82 -17.22 25.50
CA LEU A 216 8.57 -16.55 25.16
C LEU A 216 8.04 -15.87 26.42
N ALA A 217 7.87 -14.55 26.37
CA ALA A 217 7.53 -13.77 27.54
C ALA A 217 6.46 -12.71 27.24
N LYS A 218 5.62 -12.42 28.23
CA LYS A 218 4.58 -11.38 28.19
C LYS A 218 4.96 -10.22 29.11
N ARG A 219 4.68 -8.98 28.74
CA ARG A 219 5.04 -7.83 29.59
C ARG A 219 4.13 -7.78 30.83
N LYS A 220 4.71 -7.46 31.99
CA LYS A 220 3.98 -7.33 33.26
C LYS A 220 3.08 -6.09 33.25
N ASN A 221 1.97 -6.17 33.97
CA ASN A 221 1.05 -5.04 34.23
C ASN A 221 0.44 -4.37 32.98
N GLN A 222 0.26 -5.12 31.89
CA GLN A 222 -0.45 -4.61 30.72
C GLN A 222 -1.95 -4.49 31.00
N THR A 223 -2.57 -3.42 30.50
CA THR A 223 -4.03 -3.29 30.40
C THR A 223 -4.56 -4.22 29.30
N GLU A 224 -5.85 -4.59 29.33
CA GLU A 224 -6.45 -5.44 28.28
C GLU A 224 -6.23 -4.89 26.85
N MET A 225 -6.27 -3.56 26.69
CA MET A 225 -5.99 -2.91 25.41
C MET A 225 -4.51 -3.04 25.02
N GLU A 226 -3.58 -2.88 25.95
CA GLU A 226 -2.15 -3.06 25.71
C GLU A 226 -1.80 -4.52 25.44
N GLU A 227 -2.44 -5.48 26.11
CA GLU A 227 -2.28 -6.90 25.83
C GLU A 227 -2.67 -7.22 24.38
N CYS A 228 -3.74 -6.59 23.92
CA CYS A 228 -4.20 -6.72 22.56
C CYS A 228 -3.26 -6.10 21.51
N ILE A 229 -2.50 -5.08 21.92
CA ILE A 229 -1.59 -4.33 21.06
C ILE A 229 -0.17 -4.89 21.12
N GLU A 230 0.30 -5.44 22.25
CA GLU A 230 1.71 -5.75 22.50
C GLU A 230 2.05 -7.25 22.71
N GLY A 231 1.04 -8.13 22.89
CA GLY A 231 1.18 -9.59 22.88
C GLY A 231 2.36 -10.21 23.66
N GLN A 232 2.79 -11.40 23.25
CA GLN A 232 4.00 -12.06 23.72
C GLN A 232 5.18 -11.76 22.79
N LYS A 233 6.41 -11.79 23.31
CA LYS A 233 7.65 -11.62 22.54
C LYS A 233 8.57 -12.81 22.69
N LEU A 234 9.29 -13.12 21.61
CA LEU A 234 10.34 -14.14 21.60
C LEU A 234 11.70 -13.47 21.82
N PHE A 235 12.38 -13.91 22.88
CA PHE A 235 13.78 -13.61 23.14
C PHE A 235 14.63 -14.85 22.81
N ILE A 236 15.75 -14.65 22.15
CA ILE A 236 16.68 -15.72 21.74
C ILE A 236 18.03 -15.42 22.34
N TYR A 237 18.44 -16.18 23.36
CA TYR A 237 19.72 -16.00 24.03
C TYR A 237 20.75 -17.01 23.53
N ASN A 238 21.78 -16.53 22.84
CA ASN A 238 22.94 -17.31 22.42
C ASN A 238 23.92 -17.44 23.59
N LYS A 239 23.96 -18.62 24.24
CA LYS A 239 24.82 -18.88 25.41
C LYS A 239 26.31 -18.78 25.09
N LYS A 240 26.69 -19.13 23.86
CA LYS A 240 28.10 -19.22 23.46
C LYS A 240 28.71 -17.84 23.28
N GLU A 241 27.99 -16.97 22.59
CA GLU A 241 28.46 -15.61 22.27
C GLU A 241 28.01 -14.58 23.32
N ASN A 242 27.16 -14.98 24.27
CA ASN A 242 26.54 -14.11 25.28
C ASN A 242 25.79 -12.92 24.63
N PHE A 243 24.93 -13.22 23.66
CA PHE A 243 24.07 -12.26 22.98
C PHE A 243 22.61 -12.65 23.13
N ILE A 244 21.73 -11.66 23.22
CA ILE A 244 20.29 -11.86 23.20
C ILE A 244 19.71 -11.09 22.01
N TYR A 245 18.76 -11.73 21.34
CA TYR A 245 18.02 -11.21 20.21
C TYR A 245 16.54 -11.16 20.57
N LYS A 246 15.77 -10.30 19.92
CA LYS A 246 14.32 -10.17 20.15
C LYS A 246 13.58 -10.17 18.82
N SER A 247 12.39 -10.77 18.79
CA SER A 247 11.46 -10.60 17.68
C SER A 247 10.84 -9.19 17.70
N ASP A 248 10.78 -8.54 16.54
CA ASP A 248 10.14 -7.23 16.42
C ASP A 248 8.59 -7.33 16.40
N ARG A 249 8.06 -8.52 16.08
CA ARG A 249 6.61 -8.83 16.09
C ARG A 249 6.19 -9.66 17.30
N PHE A 250 4.89 -9.66 17.57
CA PHE A 250 4.29 -10.49 18.61
C PHE A 250 4.40 -11.95 18.20
N SER A 251 5.10 -12.73 19.01
CA SER A 251 5.27 -14.17 18.85
C SER A 251 4.31 -14.86 19.81
N THR A 252 3.36 -15.63 19.29
CA THR A 252 2.35 -16.29 20.13
C THR A 252 2.71 -17.71 20.52
N SER A 253 3.61 -18.35 19.77
CA SER A 253 4.18 -19.65 20.15
C SER A 253 5.39 -20.01 19.31
N ILE A 254 6.25 -20.86 19.87
CA ILE A 254 7.25 -21.62 19.10
C ILE A 254 6.54 -22.89 18.60
N ALA A 255 6.14 -22.90 17.33
CA ALA A 255 5.36 -23.99 16.77
C ALA A 255 6.17 -25.29 16.65
N LYS A 256 7.42 -25.19 16.18
CA LYS A 256 8.33 -26.34 16.01
C LYS A 256 9.80 -25.95 16.15
N LEU A 257 10.59 -26.86 16.71
CA LEU A 257 12.06 -26.81 16.76
C LEU A 257 12.66 -27.70 15.66
N ASP A 258 13.83 -27.31 15.14
CA ASP A 258 14.52 -27.99 14.04
C ASP A 258 13.63 -28.21 12.80
N HIS A 259 12.75 -27.24 12.51
CA HIS A 259 11.81 -27.29 11.39
C HIS A 259 11.68 -25.93 10.70
N PRO A 260 11.61 -25.89 9.36
CA PRO A 260 11.88 -26.98 8.42
C PRO A 260 13.37 -27.36 8.36
N PHE A 261 14.26 -26.56 8.94
CA PHE A 261 15.71 -26.76 8.87
C PHE A 261 16.30 -27.13 10.22
N LYS A 262 17.42 -27.87 10.18
CA LYS A 262 18.24 -28.05 11.38
C LYS A 262 18.67 -26.69 11.88
N ASN A 263 18.67 -26.52 13.20
CA ASN A 263 19.04 -25.27 13.84
C ASN A 263 18.17 -24.08 13.38
N ALA A 264 16.91 -24.34 13.09
CA ALA A 264 15.90 -23.33 12.84
C ALA A 264 14.65 -23.59 13.70
N ILE A 265 13.87 -22.55 13.90
CA ILE A 265 12.60 -22.62 14.62
C ILE A 265 11.49 -22.05 13.74
N LEU A 266 10.33 -22.69 13.82
CA LEU A 266 9.09 -22.17 13.28
C LEU A 266 8.36 -21.43 14.40
N VAL A 267 8.12 -20.14 14.20
CA VAL A 267 7.45 -19.25 15.15
C VAL A 267 6.12 -18.82 14.55
N ARG A 268 5.06 -18.89 15.35
CA ARG A 268 3.78 -18.29 14.99
C ARG A 268 3.75 -16.87 15.53
N GLU A 269 3.42 -15.93 14.67
CA GLU A 269 3.33 -14.51 14.97
C GLU A 269 1.88 -14.04 14.78
N GLU A 270 1.46 -13.06 15.57
CA GLU A 270 0.17 -12.39 15.39
C GLU A 270 0.38 -10.89 15.18
N HIS A 271 -0.41 -10.31 14.29
CA HIS A 271 -0.46 -8.89 14.03
C HIS A 271 -1.72 -8.32 14.67
N CYS A 272 -1.53 -7.39 15.63
CA CYS A 272 -2.55 -6.60 16.33
C CYS A 272 -3.89 -7.33 16.58
N GLY A 273 -4.04 -7.93 17.77
CA GLY A 273 -5.20 -8.75 18.11
C GLY A 273 -6.55 -8.03 18.12
N CYS A 274 -6.57 -6.69 18.20
CA CYS A 274 -7.81 -5.91 18.37
C CYS A 274 -8.27 -5.15 17.12
N CYS A 275 -7.37 -4.83 16.19
CA CYS A 275 -7.73 -3.99 15.05
C CYS A 275 -7.90 -4.79 13.76
N CYS A 276 -7.03 -5.78 13.52
CA CYS A 276 -7.02 -6.65 12.34
C CYS A 276 -6.27 -7.96 12.67
N PRO A 277 -6.87 -8.88 13.44
CA PRO A 277 -6.17 -10.08 13.88
C PRO A 277 -5.75 -10.92 12.67
N SER A 278 -4.45 -10.96 12.42
CA SER A 278 -3.86 -11.84 11.41
C SER A 278 -2.71 -12.60 12.03
N SER A 279 -2.52 -13.85 11.64
CA SER A 279 -1.39 -14.66 12.08
C SER A 279 -0.52 -15.05 10.91
N SER A 280 0.79 -14.95 11.07
CA SER A 280 1.78 -15.47 10.14
C SER A 280 2.64 -16.53 10.82
N GLU A 281 3.29 -17.36 10.02
CA GLU A 281 4.40 -18.15 10.50
C GLU A 281 5.71 -17.53 10.00
N SER A 282 6.78 -17.66 10.76
CA SER A 282 8.11 -17.18 10.41
C SER A 282 9.14 -18.26 10.75
N ILE A 283 10.15 -18.43 9.89
CA ILE A 283 11.28 -19.33 10.15
C ILE A 283 12.45 -18.49 10.64
N ILE A 284 12.99 -18.83 11.79
CA ILE A 284 14.20 -18.19 12.33
C ILE A 284 15.33 -19.21 12.32
N HIS A 285 16.38 -18.94 11.55
CA HIS A 285 17.58 -19.77 11.52
C HIS A 285 18.58 -19.29 12.58
N LEU A 286 19.00 -20.18 13.46
CA LEU A 286 19.82 -19.90 14.64
C LEU A 286 21.34 -19.94 14.34
N GLY A 287 21.77 -19.20 13.31
CA GLY A 287 23.19 -19.02 12.99
C GLY A 287 23.90 -18.11 14.01
N LYS A 288 25.16 -17.72 13.73
CA LYS A 288 25.92 -16.77 14.57
C LYS A 288 25.07 -15.55 14.97
N THR A 289 24.36 -15.02 13.98
CA THR A 289 23.27 -14.06 14.13
C THR A 289 22.00 -14.78 13.70
N PRO A 290 20.94 -14.82 14.53
CA PRO A 290 19.65 -15.32 14.12
C PRO A 290 19.06 -14.48 12.98
N ILE A 291 18.58 -15.16 11.95
CA ILE A 291 17.98 -14.52 10.78
C ILE A 291 16.55 -15.03 10.63
N LYS A 292 15.60 -14.10 10.60
CA LYS A 292 14.17 -14.36 10.39
C LYS A 292 13.84 -14.27 8.91
N MET A 293 12.99 -15.17 8.46
CA MET A 293 12.30 -15.08 7.18
C MET A 293 10.82 -15.34 7.35
N GLU A 294 9.99 -14.48 6.77
CA GLU A 294 8.55 -14.64 6.75
C GLU A 294 8.18 -15.94 6.00
N SER A 295 7.43 -16.80 6.69
CA SER A 295 7.13 -18.15 6.26
C SER A 295 5.65 -18.26 5.89
N PHE A 296 5.38 -18.32 4.59
CA PHE A 296 4.02 -18.53 4.08
C PHE A 296 3.66 -20.01 4.09
N LEU A 297 3.81 -20.66 5.25
CA LEU A 297 3.53 -22.09 5.40
C LEU A 297 2.03 -22.29 5.55
N LYS A 298 1.44 -22.87 4.50
CA LYS A 298 0.08 -23.42 4.38
C LYS A 298 -1.13 -22.49 4.53
N ASP A 299 -1.12 -21.39 5.30
CA ASP A 299 -2.38 -20.68 5.64
C ASP A 299 -2.38 -19.15 5.50
N ASN A 300 -1.55 -18.58 4.62
CA ASN A 300 -1.53 -17.11 4.48
C ASN A 300 -2.62 -16.63 3.51
N SER A 301 -3.83 -16.43 4.02
CA SER A 301 -4.75 -15.42 3.46
C SER A 301 -4.24 -14.03 3.82
N MET A 302 -3.96 -13.17 2.85
CA MET A 302 -3.83 -11.74 3.13
C MET A 302 -5.21 -11.09 3.06
N SER A 303 -5.61 -10.39 4.11
CA SER A 303 -6.68 -9.41 4.01
C SER A 303 -6.20 -8.16 3.28
N CYS A 304 -6.89 -7.80 2.21
CA CYS A 304 -6.87 -6.40 1.80
C CYS A 304 -7.92 -5.72 2.67
N SER A 305 -7.49 -5.13 3.78
CA SER A 305 -8.36 -4.26 4.55
C SER A 305 -8.56 -2.96 3.78
N PHE A 306 -9.82 -2.61 3.53
CA PHE A 306 -10.19 -1.26 3.14
C PHE A 306 -10.78 -0.56 4.37
N ILE A 307 -10.81 0.77 4.34
CA ILE A 307 -11.22 1.67 5.45
C ILE A 307 -12.63 1.35 6.01
N TYR A 308 -13.41 0.49 5.33
CA TYR A 308 -14.77 0.12 5.73
C TYR A 308 -15.08 -1.38 5.59
N GLY A 309 -14.11 -2.30 5.66
CA GLY A 309 -14.39 -3.75 5.67
C GLY A 309 -13.16 -4.62 5.38
N GLU A 310 -13.13 -5.83 5.96
CA GLU A 310 -12.06 -6.81 5.71
C GLU A 310 -12.49 -7.78 4.60
N THR A 311 -11.89 -7.68 3.41
CA THR A 311 -11.97 -8.74 2.40
C THR A 311 -10.66 -9.52 2.40
N SER A 312 -10.73 -10.83 2.69
CA SER A 312 -9.56 -11.71 2.70
C SER A 312 -9.34 -12.37 1.34
N PHE A 313 -8.14 -12.17 0.80
CA PHE A 313 -7.66 -12.82 -0.41
C PHE A 313 -6.61 -13.89 -0.05
N ARG A 314 -6.63 -15.03 -0.74
CA ARG A 314 -5.65 -16.09 -0.51
C ARG A 314 -4.52 -15.99 -1.51
N TYR A 315 -3.27 -16.04 -1.02
CA TYR A 315 -2.12 -16.29 -1.88
C TYR A 315 -2.13 -17.74 -2.35
N GLU A 316 -1.70 -17.99 -3.58
CA GLU A 316 -1.29 -19.34 -3.97
C GLU A 316 0.18 -19.49 -3.60
N VAL A 317 0.47 -20.26 -2.54
CA VAL A 317 1.84 -20.51 -2.10
C VAL A 317 2.16 -21.98 -2.20
N THR A 318 3.27 -22.29 -2.86
CA THR A 318 3.86 -23.62 -2.84
C THR A 318 5.25 -23.54 -2.24
N ASN A 319 5.47 -24.23 -1.13
CA ASN A 319 6.80 -24.40 -0.55
C ASN A 319 7.29 -25.81 -0.84
N LYS A 320 8.57 -25.93 -1.18
CA LYS A 320 9.27 -27.19 -1.32
C LYS A 320 10.62 -27.13 -0.63
N PHE A 321 11.11 -28.29 -0.23
CA PHE A 321 12.31 -28.46 0.54
C PHE A 321 13.18 -29.57 -0.01
N THR A 322 14.48 -29.44 0.19
CA THR A 322 15.47 -30.48 -0.11
C THR A 322 16.12 -30.97 1.18
N ASP A 323 16.64 -32.19 1.16
CA ASP A 323 17.39 -32.76 2.28
C ASP A 323 18.67 -31.96 2.60
N ASN A 324 19.12 -31.11 1.66
CA ASN A 324 20.31 -30.27 1.75
C ASN A 324 20.04 -28.89 2.38
N GLN A 325 18.95 -28.75 3.15
CA GLN A 325 18.59 -27.51 3.84
C GLN A 325 18.29 -26.34 2.87
N GLU A 326 17.62 -26.64 1.75
CA GLU A 326 17.17 -25.61 0.79
C GLU A 326 15.64 -25.46 0.85
N ASN A 327 15.17 -24.22 0.73
CA ASN A 327 13.77 -23.86 0.52
C ASN A 327 13.58 -23.34 -0.91
N LEU A 328 12.56 -23.84 -1.58
CA LEU A 328 12.06 -23.28 -2.83
C LEU A 328 10.62 -22.85 -2.59
N LYS A 329 10.33 -21.58 -2.74
CA LYS A 329 9.01 -20.99 -2.51
C LYS A 329 8.51 -20.36 -3.80
N TYR A 330 7.29 -20.71 -4.21
CA TYR A 330 6.60 -20.10 -5.34
C TYR A 330 5.31 -19.46 -4.83
N VAL A 331 5.20 -18.15 -4.97
CA VAL A 331 4.07 -17.34 -4.50
C VAL A 331 3.41 -16.68 -5.70
N ARG A 332 2.08 -16.77 -5.77
CA ARG A 332 1.28 -16.07 -6.78
C ARG A 332 0.25 -15.23 -6.07
N THR A 333 0.24 -13.93 -6.38
CA THR A 333 -0.64 -12.96 -5.75
C THR A 333 -1.82 -12.64 -6.65
N PRO A 334 -3.04 -12.61 -6.13
CA PRO A 334 -4.18 -12.22 -6.92
C PRO A 334 -4.13 -10.76 -7.38
N ASP A 335 -4.82 -10.45 -8.47
CA ASP A 335 -5.10 -9.09 -8.91
C ASP A 335 -6.28 -8.53 -8.12
N CYS A 336 -5.98 -7.81 -7.04
CA CYS A 336 -7.00 -7.22 -6.18
C CYS A 336 -7.76 -6.07 -6.87
N TYR A 337 -7.30 -5.56 -8.02
CA TYR A 337 -7.89 -4.37 -8.67
C TYR A 337 -9.22 -4.66 -9.39
N GLU A 338 -9.39 -5.85 -9.97
CA GLU A 338 -10.64 -6.22 -10.65
C GLU A 338 -11.82 -6.34 -9.68
N PHE A 339 -11.56 -6.75 -8.44
CA PHE A 339 -12.58 -6.84 -7.40
C PHE A 339 -13.21 -5.47 -7.13
N PHE A 340 -12.40 -4.46 -6.80
CA PHE A 340 -12.90 -3.13 -6.40
C PHE A 340 -13.69 -2.40 -7.50
N ASN A 341 -13.48 -2.75 -8.78
CA ASN A 341 -14.22 -2.15 -9.90
C ASN A 341 -15.52 -2.91 -10.24
N SER A 342 -15.69 -4.12 -9.74
CA SER A 342 -16.83 -5.00 -10.09
C SER A 342 -17.97 -4.97 -9.06
N THR A 343 -17.69 -4.49 -7.85
CA THR A 343 -18.61 -4.62 -6.72
C THR A 343 -19.02 -3.26 -6.17
N ASN A 344 -19.96 -2.61 -6.85
CA ASN A 344 -20.66 -1.42 -6.32
C ASN A 344 -21.73 -1.79 -5.26
N ASP A 345 -21.95 -3.09 -4.98
CA ASP A 345 -23.12 -3.60 -4.25
C ASP A 345 -22.79 -4.62 -3.13
N ILE A 346 -21.53 -4.72 -2.66
CA ILE A 346 -21.24 -5.63 -1.54
C ILE A 346 -21.56 -4.93 -0.22
N ASP A 347 -22.51 -5.52 0.49
CA ASP A 347 -22.87 -5.21 1.86
C ASP A 347 -21.64 -5.38 2.76
N ILE A 348 -21.23 -4.28 3.40
CA ILE A 348 -19.97 -4.09 4.12
C ILE A 348 -19.76 -5.08 5.28
N ASP A 349 -20.83 -5.74 5.73
CA ASP A 349 -20.84 -6.59 6.93
C ASP A 349 -20.68 -8.10 6.64
N SER A 350 -20.34 -8.51 5.41
CA SER A 350 -20.18 -9.94 5.08
C SER A 350 -18.71 -10.34 4.83
N GLU A 351 -18.22 -11.33 5.59
CA GLU A 351 -16.96 -12.02 5.29
C GLU A 351 -17.12 -12.80 3.97
N VAL A 352 -16.69 -12.22 2.86
CA VAL A 352 -16.65 -12.91 1.57
C VAL A 352 -15.23 -13.41 1.32
N SER A 353 -15.04 -14.73 1.32
CA SER A 353 -13.81 -15.33 0.81
C SER A 353 -13.88 -15.39 -0.71
N ILE A 354 -13.04 -14.59 -1.38
CA ILE A 354 -13.03 -14.48 -2.84
C ILE A 354 -11.73 -15.05 -3.36
N VAL A 355 -11.84 -15.91 -4.37
CA VAL A 355 -10.70 -16.42 -5.14
C VAL A 355 -10.60 -15.57 -6.41
N PRO A 356 -9.62 -14.67 -6.52
CA PRO A 356 -9.53 -13.80 -7.70
C PRO A 356 -9.16 -14.63 -8.92
N THR A 357 -9.79 -14.34 -10.05
CA THR A 357 -9.62 -15.09 -11.31
C THR A 357 -8.30 -14.83 -12.00
N LYS A 358 -7.60 -13.75 -11.62
CA LYS A 358 -6.39 -13.27 -12.26
C LYS A 358 -5.28 -13.07 -11.23
N ILE A 359 -4.07 -13.45 -11.62
CA ILE A 359 -2.86 -13.30 -10.82
C ILE A 359 -2.10 -12.08 -11.34
N SER A 360 -1.75 -11.18 -10.42
CA SER A 360 -1.05 -9.92 -10.71
C SER A 360 0.46 -10.05 -10.63
N ASN A 361 0.96 -10.86 -9.68
CA ASN A 361 2.39 -11.07 -9.52
C ASN A 361 2.69 -12.53 -9.20
N GLU A 362 3.86 -12.96 -9.65
CA GLU A 362 4.44 -14.25 -9.30
C GLU A 362 5.84 -14.01 -8.73
N TYR A 363 6.20 -14.76 -7.69
CA TYR A 363 7.49 -14.69 -7.03
C TYR A 363 8.04 -16.10 -6.88
N PHE A 364 9.29 -16.30 -7.26
CA PHE A 364 10.04 -17.50 -6.92
C PHE A 364 11.19 -17.11 -6.01
N VAL A 365 11.27 -17.75 -4.85
CA VAL A 365 12.30 -17.50 -3.84
C VAL A 365 13.06 -18.80 -3.62
N TYR A 366 14.37 -18.75 -3.80
CA TYR A 366 15.28 -19.80 -3.39
C TYR A 366 16.01 -19.35 -2.14
N SER A 367 16.07 -20.22 -1.14
CA SER A 367 16.86 -19.97 0.07
C SER A 367 17.67 -21.19 0.44
N LYS A 368 18.92 -20.98 0.85
CA LYS A 368 19.82 -22.05 1.26
C LYS A 368 20.40 -21.77 2.64
N TYR A 369 20.20 -22.73 3.54
CA TYR A 369 20.60 -22.61 4.94
C TYR A 369 21.90 -23.36 5.17
N GLY A 370 23.00 -22.60 5.25
CA GLY A 370 24.34 -23.13 5.55
C GLY A 370 24.97 -22.40 6.74
N LYS A 371 26.27 -22.08 6.63
CA LYS A 371 26.93 -21.18 7.60
C LYS A 371 26.33 -19.77 7.57
N THR A 372 25.87 -19.36 6.39
CA THR A 372 25.14 -18.13 6.10
C THR A 372 23.86 -18.51 5.39
N LEU A 373 22.84 -17.64 5.50
CA LEU A 373 21.62 -17.76 4.72
C LEU A 373 21.83 -17.05 3.38
N GLU A 374 21.63 -17.77 2.28
CA GLU A 374 21.63 -17.24 0.93
C GLU A 374 20.18 -17.16 0.44
N VAL A 375 19.77 -16.03 -0.14
CA VAL A 375 18.41 -15.82 -0.66
C VAL A 375 18.48 -15.23 -2.07
N GLU A 376 17.73 -15.80 -2.99
CA GLU A 376 17.55 -15.29 -4.35
C GLU A 376 16.05 -15.12 -4.64
N VAL A 377 15.65 -13.96 -5.12
CA VAL A 377 14.25 -13.61 -5.40
C VAL A 377 14.07 -13.29 -6.88
N PHE A 378 13.16 -14.00 -7.55
CA PHE A 378 12.81 -13.83 -8.95
C PHE A 378 11.36 -13.36 -9.05
N LYS A 379 11.12 -12.27 -9.76
CA LYS A 379 9.80 -11.63 -9.87
C LYS A 379 9.24 -11.79 -11.28
N ASN A 380 8.06 -12.39 -11.39
CA ASN A 380 7.27 -12.53 -12.61
C ASN A 380 7.96 -13.29 -13.75
N GLU A 381 8.83 -14.24 -13.39
CA GLU A 381 9.54 -15.10 -14.34
C GLU A 381 9.08 -16.56 -14.26
N GLY A 382 8.08 -16.85 -13.43
CA GLY A 382 7.74 -18.21 -13.03
C GLY A 382 8.88 -18.87 -12.26
N ILE A 383 9.00 -20.19 -12.38
CA ILE A 383 10.15 -20.94 -11.82
C ILE A 383 11.35 -20.78 -12.77
N PRO A 384 12.47 -20.17 -12.34
CA PRO A 384 13.63 -19.98 -13.20
C PRO A 384 14.17 -21.31 -13.71
N LYS A 385 14.66 -21.31 -14.96
CA LYS A 385 15.16 -22.54 -15.63
C LYS A 385 16.20 -23.29 -14.80
N GLN A 386 17.06 -22.57 -14.08
CA GLN A 386 18.13 -23.15 -13.26
C GLN A 386 17.62 -23.93 -12.05
N TYR A 387 16.41 -23.64 -11.54
CA TYR A 387 15.82 -24.35 -10.39
C TYR A 387 14.74 -25.35 -10.78
N LYS A 388 14.40 -25.50 -12.08
CA LYS A 388 13.29 -26.35 -12.50
C LYS A 388 13.46 -27.80 -12.07
N THR A 389 14.64 -28.39 -12.29
CA THR A 389 14.95 -29.76 -11.86
C THR A 389 14.87 -29.89 -10.34
N LEU A 390 15.45 -28.94 -9.60
CA LEU A 390 15.45 -28.94 -8.13
C LEU A 390 14.03 -28.82 -7.57
N TRP A 391 13.18 -28.01 -8.19
CA TRP A 391 11.76 -27.87 -7.88
C TRP A 391 10.99 -29.17 -8.11
N GLU A 392 11.24 -29.88 -9.21
CA GLU A 392 10.55 -31.12 -9.52
C GLU A 392 10.93 -32.26 -8.56
N THR A 393 12.19 -32.31 -8.12
CA THR A 393 12.69 -33.36 -7.22
C THR A 393 12.49 -33.08 -5.72
N SER A 394 12.17 -31.84 -5.35
CA SER A 394 11.97 -31.44 -3.95
C SER A 394 10.58 -31.82 -3.41
N HIS A 395 10.48 -31.86 -2.08
CA HIS A 395 9.32 -32.37 -1.36
C HIS A 395 8.55 -31.23 -0.68
N ALA A 396 7.22 -31.34 -0.58
CA ALA A 396 6.38 -30.31 0.05
C ALA A 396 6.60 -30.21 1.58
N GLU A 397 7.12 -31.27 2.18
CA GLU A 397 7.49 -31.37 3.59
C GLU A 397 8.87 -32.04 3.66
N LEU A 398 9.74 -31.64 4.59
CA LEU A 398 10.96 -32.41 4.86
C LEU A 398 10.59 -33.74 5.49
N LYS A 399 11.26 -34.81 5.02
CA LYS A 399 11.14 -36.16 5.55
C LYS A 399 11.94 -36.35 6.84
#